data_AF-A0A1H5VNF1-F1
#
_entry.id   AF-A0A1H5VNF1-F1
#
_cell.length_a   1.000
_cell.length_b   1.000
_cell.length_c   1.000
_cell.angle_alpha   90.00
_cell.angle_beta   90.00
_cell.angle_gamma   90.00
#
_symmetry.space_group_name_H-M   'P 1'
#
loop_
_entity.id
_entity.type
_entity.pdbx_description
1 polymer ?
#
loop_
_entity_poly.entity_id
_entity_poly.type
_entity_poly.pdbx_seq_one_letter_code
_entity_poly.pdbx_strand_id
1 'polypeptide(L)'
;MSDRFDYFIMFAEMRTGSNFLEANLNAIDGVACHGEAFNPHFIGYPNKDSLLGITQDEREADPARLIAAIRDEPGVLGGFRFFHDHDPRVLDIALDDPRCAKIILTRNPLDSYVSWKIAQATGQWKLTDVKRRKEARAVFDPAEFAAHVEALQDFQVTLLNRLQRSGQTAFYIAYEDLRDVEVINGLAQWLGAPGRLKALDDKLKPQNPGPVTAKVENPDQMIAALGGLDRFNLTRTPNFEPRRGPAVPSFIACKSTPLMFMPVRGGPDREIRDWLAVLDGVAPAELLSGMTQKQARQWMRNHPGHRRFTVLRHPLARAHEVFCSRILSTGPGSYRKIRETLRRRHKLPIPAKAPGSDYTPADHRNAFESFLDFVAKNLAGQTSIRVDPEWATQAAVLTGFAQFAVPDLVLREEEIAEWLPDLARRLGRDGVPMPGPTALAGPYALSDIYDDALEARAADVYQRDYLLFGFGPWNGE
;
A
#
# COMPACT_ATOMS: atom_id res chain seq x y z
N MET A 1 27.07 -19.67 -14.65
CA MET A 1 25.73 -19.12 -14.89
C MET A 1 25.93 -18.04 -15.94
N SER A 2 25.26 -18.10 -17.08
CA SER A 2 25.40 -17.08 -18.13
C SER A 2 24.99 -15.71 -17.56
N ASP A 3 25.77 -14.66 -17.84
CA ASP A 3 25.48 -13.32 -17.36
C ASP A 3 24.10 -12.86 -17.86
N ARG A 4 23.24 -12.53 -16.88
CA ARG A 4 21.81 -12.26 -17.11
C ARG A 4 21.60 -10.89 -17.76
N PHE A 5 22.50 -9.95 -17.52
CA PHE A 5 22.44 -8.58 -18.01
C PHE A 5 23.82 -8.16 -18.53
N ASP A 6 23.83 -7.27 -19.52
CA ASP A 6 25.08 -6.68 -20.07
C ASP A 6 25.37 -5.29 -19.50
N TYR A 7 24.34 -4.60 -19.03
CA TYR A 7 24.44 -3.28 -18.42
C TYR A 7 23.19 -3.00 -17.60
N PHE A 8 23.15 -1.89 -16.86
CA PHE A 8 21.97 -1.48 -16.11
C PHE A 8 21.64 0.00 -16.24
N ILE A 9 20.36 0.30 -16.04
CA ILE A 9 19.82 1.65 -15.90
C ILE A 9 19.16 1.78 -14.53
N MET A 10 19.47 2.87 -13.83
CA MET A 10 18.81 3.23 -12.57
C MET A 10 17.88 4.41 -12.80
N PHE A 11 16.58 4.11 -12.91
CA PHE A 11 15.52 5.10 -12.90
C PHE A 11 15.38 5.67 -11.49
N ALA A 12 15.64 6.96 -11.38
CA ALA A 12 15.63 7.68 -10.12
C ALA A 12 15.22 9.13 -10.36
N GLU A 13 15.21 9.93 -9.32
CA GLU A 13 14.89 11.35 -9.42
C GLU A 13 15.85 12.17 -8.58
N MET A 14 15.80 13.48 -8.79
CA MET A 14 16.49 14.42 -7.91
C MET A 14 16.11 14.13 -6.46
N ARG A 15 17.14 13.93 -5.62
CA ARG A 15 16.98 13.70 -4.17
C ARG A 15 16.30 12.38 -3.79
N THR A 16 16.20 11.36 -4.64
CA THR A 16 15.72 10.03 -4.21
C THR A 16 16.75 9.18 -3.47
N GLY A 17 17.97 9.69 -3.29
CA GLY A 17 19.10 8.91 -2.75
C GLY A 17 19.96 8.23 -3.81
N SER A 18 19.74 8.53 -5.09
CA SER A 18 20.46 7.92 -6.22
C SER A 18 21.97 8.06 -6.17
N ASN A 19 22.49 9.19 -5.66
CA ASN A 19 23.93 9.36 -5.41
C ASN A 19 24.49 8.38 -4.35
N PHE A 20 23.69 8.07 -3.32
CA PHE A 20 24.10 7.13 -2.28
C PHE A 20 24.09 5.70 -2.82
N LEU A 21 23.05 5.34 -3.57
CA LEU A 21 22.99 4.05 -4.23
C LEU A 21 24.14 3.88 -5.25
N GLU A 22 24.43 4.91 -6.05
CA GLU A 22 25.58 4.94 -6.96
C GLU A 22 26.89 4.70 -6.22
N ALA A 23 27.15 5.42 -5.12
CA ALA A 23 28.38 5.27 -4.36
C ALA A 23 28.58 3.84 -3.82
N ASN A 24 27.50 3.19 -3.36
CA ASN A 24 27.54 1.81 -2.88
C ASN A 24 27.66 0.80 -4.03
N LEU A 25 27.00 1.04 -5.18
CA LEU A 25 27.20 0.22 -6.39
C LEU A 25 28.65 0.27 -6.87
N ASN A 26 29.26 1.46 -6.87
CA ASN A 26 30.67 1.64 -7.25
C ASN A 26 31.65 1.07 -6.22
N ALA A 27 31.19 0.70 -5.02
CA ALA A 27 32.00 0.00 -4.03
C ALA A 27 31.88 -1.54 -4.14
N ILE A 28 31.01 -2.05 -5.02
CA ILE A 28 30.86 -3.48 -5.29
C ILE A 28 31.84 -3.87 -6.39
N ASP A 29 32.71 -4.85 -6.09
CA ASP A 29 33.62 -5.42 -7.08
C ASP A 29 32.83 -5.97 -8.29
N GLY A 30 33.19 -5.50 -9.48
CA GLY A 30 32.56 -5.89 -10.75
C GLY A 30 31.34 -5.07 -11.16
N VAL A 31 31.09 -3.90 -10.54
CA VAL A 31 30.01 -2.97 -10.93
C VAL A 31 30.58 -1.57 -11.11
N ALA A 32 30.14 -0.87 -12.17
CA ALA A 32 30.46 0.53 -12.41
C ALA A 32 29.19 1.31 -12.78
N CYS A 33 28.91 2.39 -12.06
CA CYS A 33 27.80 3.31 -12.28
C CYS A 33 28.35 4.70 -12.60
N HIS A 34 28.12 5.15 -13.83
CA HIS A 34 28.75 6.33 -14.43
C HIS A 34 27.94 7.62 -14.25
N GLY A 35 27.31 7.78 -13.09
CA GLY A 35 26.51 8.97 -12.78
C GLY A 35 25.36 9.19 -13.77
N GLU A 36 25.10 10.44 -14.14
CA GLU A 36 24.02 10.85 -15.05
C GLU A 36 24.56 10.96 -16.48
N ALA A 37 24.87 9.81 -17.09
CA ALA A 37 25.50 9.73 -18.42
C ALA A 37 24.72 10.49 -19.52
N PHE A 38 23.40 10.61 -19.37
CA PHE A 38 22.49 11.22 -20.33
C PHE A 38 21.81 12.51 -19.83
N ASN A 39 22.42 13.20 -18.87
CA ASN A 39 21.98 14.53 -18.46
C ASN A 39 22.11 15.52 -19.64
N PRO A 40 21.13 16.39 -19.94
CA PRO A 40 21.22 17.32 -21.07
C PRO A 40 22.33 18.36 -20.92
N HIS A 41 22.77 18.66 -19.70
CA HIS A 41 23.71 19.74 -19.41
C HIS A 41 25.16 19.29 -19.24
N PHE A 42 25.41 18.02 -18.97
CA PHE A 42 26.75 17.47 -18.76
C PHE A 42 26.77 15.96 -19.05
N ILE A 43 27.96 15.35 -19.12
CA ILE A 43 28.12 13.91 -19.37
C ILE A 43 28.63 13.17 -18.12
N GLY A 44 27.77 12.36 -17.50
CA GLY A 44 28.08 11.51 -16.34
C GLY A 44 28.18 12.28 -15.02
N TYR A 45 29.14 13.21 -14.94
CA TYR A 45 29.39 14.04 -13.76
C TYR A 45 29.59 15.51 -14.13
N PRO A 46 29.28 16.47 -13.24
CA PRO A 46 29.58 17.88 -13.48
C PRO A 46 31.07 18.11 -13.75
N ASN A 47 31.38 19.04 -14.66
CA ASN A 47 32.74 19.41 -15.09
C ASN A 47 33.54 18.25 -15.72
N LYS A 48 32.85 17.33 -16.40
CA LYS A 48 33.47 16.32 -17.28
C LYS A 48 33.12 16.63 -18.72
N ASP A 49 34.13 16.53 -19.59
CA ASP A 49 33.97 16.79 -21.03
C ASP A 49 33.77 15.49 -21.84
N SER A 50 34.06 14.35 -21.23
CA SER A 50 33.89 13.02 -21.82
C SER A 50 33.65 11.94 -20.77
N LEU A 51 33.03 10.84 -21.21
CA LEU A 51 32.83 9.61 -20.44
C LEU A 51 33.21 8.41 -21.32
N LEU A 52 34.08 7.54 -20.82
CA LEU A 52 34.60 6.38 -21.55
C LEU A 52 35.14 6.72 -22.97
N GLY A 53 35.77 7.89 -23.10
CA GLY A 53 36.34 8.37 -24.36
C GLY A 53 35.33 9.00 -25.34
N ILE A 54 34.06 9.12 -24.96
CA ILE A 54 33.00 9.74 -25.77
C ILE A 54 32.70 11.14 -25.22
N THR A 55 32.68 12.16 -26.07
CA THR A 55 32.35 13.54 -25.66
C THR A 55 30.84 13.77 -25.56
N GLN A 56 30.44 14.87 -24.93
CA GLN A 56 29.03 15.27 -24.88
C GLN A 56 28.42 15.44 -26.28
N ASP A 57 29.14 16.07 -27.21
CA ASP A 57 28.68 16.29 -28.59
C ASP A 57 28.51 14.95 -29.34
N GLU A 58 29.41 14.00 -29.14
CA GLU A 58 29.30 12.66 -29.74
C GLU A 58 28.11 11.88 -29.19
N ARG A 59 27.87 11.95 -27.87
CA ARG A 59 26.69 11.35 -27.24
C ARG A 59 25.39 11.99 -27.76
N GLU A 60 25.38 13.32 -27.90
CA GLU A 60 24.19 14.03 -28.38
C GLU A 60 23.84 13.67 -29.82
N ALA A 61 24.86 13.46 -30.65
CA ALA A 61 24.70 12.96 -32.02
C ALA A 61 24.21 11.50 -32.05
N ASP A 62 24.74 10.64 -31.18
CA ASP A 62 24.38 9.22 -31.11
C ASP A 62 24.48 8.66 -29.67
N PRO A 63 23.37 8.62 -28.90
CA PRO A 63 23.39 8.12 -27.53
C PRO A 63 23.64 6.61 -27.45
N ALA A 64 23.39 5.85 -28.51
CA ALA A 64 23.63 4.40 -28.53
C ALA A 64 25.13 4.08 -28.46
N ARG A 65 26.00 4.96 -28.98
CA ARG A 65 27.47 4.81 -28.84
C ARG A 65 27.89 4.80 -27.37
N LEU A 66 27.32 5.69 -26.55
CA LEU A 66 27.65 5.74 -25.13
C LEU A 66 27.08 4.53 -24.37
N ILE A 67 25.87 4.08 -24.72
CA ILE A 67 25.31 2.85 -24.14
C ILE A 67 26.20 1.65 -24.46
N ALA A 68 26.66 1.52 -25.71
CA ALA A 68 27.58 0.45 -26.11
C ALA A 68 28.91 0.53 -25.34
N ALA A 69 29.48 1.72 -25.18
CA ALA A 69 30.70 1.89 -24.39
C ALA A 69 30.55 1.50 -22.91
N ILE A 70 29.40 1.82 -22.30
CA ILE A 70 29.09 1.42 -20.92
C ILE A 70 28.88 -0.09 -20.82
N ARG A 71 28.17 -0.69 -21.77
CA ARG A 71 27.90 -2.13 -21.84
C ARG A 71 29.16 -2.95 -22.04
N ASP A 72 30.04 -2.48 -22.91
CA ASP A 72 31.23 -3.20 -23.34
C ASP A 72 32.46 -2.87 -22.48
N GLU A 73 32.29 -2.17 -21.34
CA GLU A 73 33.37 -1.82 -20.42
C GLU A 73 33.99 -3.09 -19.81
N PRO A 74 35.30 -3.33 -20.00
CA PRO A 74 35.90 -4.59 -19.58
C PRO A 74 35.89 -4.80 -18.07
N GLY A 75 35.39 -5.96 -17.63
CA GLY A 75 35.53 -6.45 -16.26
C GLY A 75 34.51 -5.90 -15.26
N VAL A 76 33.53 -5.11 -15.71
CA VAL A 76 32.46 -4.57 -14.87
C VAL A 76 31.11 -4.68 -15.56
N LEU A 77 30.04 -4.80 -14.76
CA LEU A 77 28.70 -4.50 -15.23
C LEU A 77 28.50 -2.99 -15.17
N GLY A 78 28.55 -2.34 -16.31
CA GLY A 78 28.38 -0.89 -16.44
C GLY A 78 26.92 -0.46 -16.32
N GLY A 79 26.69 0.75 -15.82
CA GLY A 79 25.37 1.35 -15.79
C GLY A 79 25.37 2.84 -15.47
N PHE A 80 24.19 3.43 -15.40
CA PHE A 80 24.02 4.87 -15.23
C PHE A 80 22.68 5.22 -14.58
N ARG A 81 22.62 6.43 -14.03
CA ARG A 81 21.40 7.05 -13.50
C ARG A 81 20.63 7.73 -14.62
N PHE A 82 19.32 7.58 -14.59
CA PHE A 82 18.41 8.19 -15.55
C PHE A 82 17.24 8.85 -14.80
N PHE A 83 17.01 10.13 -15.05
CA PHE A 83 15.89 10.91 -14.51
C PHE A 83 14.87 11.20 -15.62
N HIS A 84 13.63 11.56 -15.26
CA HIS A 84 12.57 11.80 -16.24
C HIS A 84 12.87 12.90 -17.28
N ASP A 85 13.79 13.81 -16.97
CA ASP A 85 14.21 14.95 -17.82
C ASP A 85 15.51 14.70 -18.60
N HIS A 86 16.04 13.47 -18.56
CA HIS A 86 17.21 13.06 -19.35
C HIS A 86 16.81 12.74 -20.79
N ASP A 87 17.81 12.52 -21.65
CA ASP A 87 17.59 12.23 -23.08
C ASP A 87 16.58 11.08 -23.30
N PRO A 88 15.37 11.35 -23.81
CA PRO A 88 14.32 10.35 -23.92
C PRO A 88 14.65 9.24 -24.94
N ARG A 89 15.59 9.47 -25.87
CA ARG A 89 16.03 8.43 -26.84
C ARG A 89 16.62 7.20 -26.14
N VAL A 90 17.25 7.41 -24.98
CA VAL A 90 17.88 6.35 -24.18
C VAL A 90 16.84 5.47 -23.51
N LEU A 91 15.69 6.04 -23.16
CA LEU A 91 14.60 5.32 -22.50
C LEU A 91 14.12 4.16 -23.36
N ASP A 92 13.95 4.39 -24.66
CA ASP A 92 13.52 3.35 -25.61
C ASP A 92 14.56 2.25 -25.73
N ILE A 93 15.83 2.62 -25.90
CA ILE A 93 16.94 1.66 -26.01
C ILE A 93 17.00 0.75 -24.78
N ALA A 94 16.96 1.34 -23.58
CA ALA A 94 17.10 0.59 -22.34
C ALA A 94 15.85 -0.23 -21.99
N LEU A 95 14.64 0.33 -22.15
CA LEU A 95 13.40 -0.37 -21.78
C LEU A 95 13.07 -1.53 -22.71
N ASP A 96 13.44 -1.45 -23.99
CA ASP A 96 13.13 -2.51 -24.95
C ASP A 96 14.16 -3.65 -24.92
N ASP A 97 15.37 -3.41 -24.39
CA ASP A 97 16.42 -4.44 -24.30
C ASP A 97 16.28 -5.30 -23.03
N PRO A 98 15.91 -6.59 -23.11
CA PRO A 98 15.81 -7.47 -21.93
C PRO A 98 17.16 -7.77 -21.24
N ARG A 99 18.30 -7.48 -21.89
CA ARG A 99 19.64 -7.63 -21.32
C ARG A 99 20.09 -6.38 -20.54
N CYS A 100 19.34 -5.28 -20.62
CA CYS A 100 19.52 -4.14 -19.72
C CYS A 100 18.81 -4.41 -18.40
N ALA A 101 19.50 -4.37 -17.27
CA ALA A 101 18.89 -4.44 -15.95
C ALA A 101 18.20 -3.11 -15.59
N LYS A 102 16.94 -3.16 -15.12
CA LYS A 102 16.20 -1.97 -14.68
C LYS A 102 16.14 -1.89 -13.17
N ILE A 103 16.71 -0.85 -12.60
CA ILE A 103 16.60 -0.52 -11.17
C ILE A 103 15.65 0.68 -11.07
N ILE A 104 14.63 0.58 -10.22
CA ILE A 104 13.69 1.67 -9.96
C ILE A 104 13.85 2.10 -8.50
N LEU A 105 14.41 3.29 -8.30
CA LEU A 105 14.60 3.90 -6.98
C LEU A 105 13.49 4.90 -6.70
N THR A 106 12.67 4.59 -5.69
CA THR A 106 11.54 5.45 -5.28
C THR A 106 11.81 6.14 -3.96
N ARG A 107 11.24 7.34 -3.79
CA ARG A 107 11.20 8.07 -2.52
C ARG A 107 9.88 8.80 -2.41
N ASN A 108 9.42 9.10 -1.20
CA ASN A 108 8.31 10.01 -1.00
C ASN A 108 8.54 11.34 -1.78
N PRO A 109 7.64 11.71 -2.72
CA PRO A 109 7.78 12.92 -3.52
C PRO A 109 7.84 14.19 -2.67
N LEU A 110 7.10 14.24 -1.55
CA LEU A 110 7.10 15.38 -0.65
C LEU A 110 8.47 15.59 0.00
N ASP A 111 9.08 14.51 0.51
CA ASP A 111 10.43 14.55 1.09
C ASP A 111 11.49 14.95 0.07
N SER A 112 11.34 14.50 -1.19
CA SER A 112 12.27 14.81 -2.27
C SER A 112 12.15 16.28 -2.70
N TYR A 113 10.92 16.77 -2.88
CA TYR A 113 10.61 18.15 -3.23
C TYR A 113 11.08 19.14 -2.16
N VAL A 114 10.71 18.94 -0.90
CA VAL A 114 11.18 19.82 0.19
C VAL A 114 12.69 19.79 0.31
N SER A 115 13.32 18.62 0.14
CA SER A 115 14.77 18.54 0.12
C SER A 115 15.40 19.26 -1.06
N TRP A 116 14.75 19.31 -2.22
CA TRP A 116 15.20 20.04 -3.40
C TRP A 116 15.10 21.56 -3.19
N LYS A 117 13.97 22.05 -2.66
CA LYS A 117 13.79 23.47 -2.32
C LYS A 117 14.83 23.96 -1.30
N ILE A 118 15.16 23.16 -0.28
CA ILE A 118 16.22 23.51 0.69
C ILE A 118 17.59 23.57 0.01
N ALA A 119 17.91 22.62 -0.88
CA ALA A 119 19.18 22.62 -1.60
C ALA A 119 19.31 23.85 -2.51
N GLN A 120 18.22 24.23 -3.19
CA GLN A 120 18.13 25.44 -4.00
C GLN A 120 18.35 26.71 -3.14
N ALA A 121 17.70 26.79 -1.98
CA ALA A 121 17.83 27.94 -1.07
C ALA A 121 19.22 28.06 -0.43
N THR A 122 19.89 26.93 -0.16
CA THR A 122 21.19 26.90 0.56
C THR A 122 22.41 26.87 -0.36
N GLY A 123 22.21 26.52 -1.63
CA GLY A 123 23.26 26.16 -2.59
C GLY A 123 23.98 24.84 -2.25
N GLN A 124 23.44 24.04 -1.32
CA GLN A 124 24.10 22.84 -0.79
C GLN A 124 23.45 21.56 -1.35
N TRP A 125 24.12 20.94 -2.34
CA TRP A 125 23.59 19.77 -3.05
C TRP A 125 24.07 18.42 -2.48
N LYS A 126 25.27 18.38 -1.87
CA LYS A 126 25.87 17.19 -1.21
C LYS A 126 26.38 17.57 0.19
N LEU A 127 26.24 16.67 1.18
CA LEU A 127 26.77 16.85 2.54
C LEU A 127 27.62 15.63 2.91
N THR A 128 28.91 15.88 3.03
CA THR A 128 29.92 14.90 3.48
C THR A 128 30.39 15.18 4.91
N ASP A 129 30.24 16.42 5.39
CA ASP A 129 30.57 16.84 6.76
C ASP A 129 29.41 17.61 7.41
N VAL A 130 28.89 17.06 8.51
CA VAL A 130 27.76 17.63 9.28
C VAL A 130 28.06 19.04 9.80
N LYS A 131 29.34 19.37 10.06
CA LYS A 131 29.73 20.70 10.58
C LYS A 131 29.53 21.83 9.58
N ARG A 132 29.40 21.52 8.28
CA ARG A 132 29.15 22.50 7.20
C ARG A 132 27.67 22.57 6.80
N ARG A 133 26.77 22.12 7.66
CA ARG A 133 25.32 22.16 7.41
C ARG A 133 24.82 23.61 7.47
N LYS A 134 24.17 24.06 6.40
CA LYS A 134 23.36 25.28 6.43
C LYS A 134 21.93 24.93 6.81
N GLU A 135 21.40 25.54 7.86
CA GLU A 135 20.00 25.42 8.22
C GLU A 135 19.18 26.43 7.41
N ALA A 136 18.32 25.93 6.53
CA ALA A 136 17.30 26.72 5.87
C ALA A 136 16.01 25.92 5.80
N ARG A 137 14.88 26.63 5.90
CA ARG A 137 13.57 26.06 5.63
C ARG A 137 13.20 26.36 4.17
N ALA A 138 12.44 25.48 3.56
CA ALA A 138 11.91 25.69 2.22
C ALA A 138 10.55 26.41 2.30
N VAL A 139 10.30 27.29 1.34
CA VAL A 139 8.93 27.71 1.02
C VAL A 139 8.30 26.64 0.14
N PHE A 140 7.18 26.09 0.57
CA PHE A 140 6.41 25.11 -0.18
C PHE A 140 5.47 25.82 -1.16
N ASP A 141 5.54 25.46 -2.44
CA ASP A 141 4.62 25.96 -3.47
C ASP A 141 3.66 24.82 -3.88
N PRO A 142 2.34 24.95 -3.60
CA PRO A 142 1.35 23.95 -3.98
C PRO A 142 1.30 23.60 -5.47
N ALA A 143 1.41 24.60 -6.35
CA ALA A 143 1.27 24.40 -7.79
C ALA A 143 2.54 23.77 -8.38
N GLU A 144 3.71 24.22 -7.92
CA GLU A 144 4.99 23.62 -8.31
C GLU A 144 5.08 22.16 -7.83
N PHE A 145 4.65 21.88 -6.60
CA PHE A 145 4.61 20.52 -6.07
C PHE A 145 3.63 19.63 -6.83
N ALA A 146 2.45 20.15 -7.20
CA ALA A 146 1.46 19.43 -8.00
C ALA A 146 2.03 18.98 -9.34
N ALA A 147 2.59 19.92 -10.11
CA ALA A 147 3.19 19.65 -11.41
C ALA A 147 4.37 18.67 -11.29
N HIS A 148 5.18 18.80 -10.24
CA HIS A 148 6.27 17.88 -9.96
C HIS A 148 5.75 16.45 -9.72
N VAL A 149 4.74 16.28 -8.87
CA VAL A 149 4.15 14.96 -8.59
C VAL A 149 3.52 14.35 -9.83
N GLU A 150 2.81 15.13 -10.64
CA GLU A 150 2.19 14.67 -11.89
C GLU A 150 3.25 14.14 -12.88
N ALA A 151 4.31 14.90 -13.12
CA ALA A 151 5.41 14.47 -13.99
C ALA A 151 6.08 13.17 -13.52
N LEU A 152 6.32 13.05 -12.21
CA LEU A 152 6.86 11.82 -11.63
C LEU A 152 5.93 10.63 -11.81
N GLN A 153 4.62 10.84 -11.65
CA GLN A 153 3.63 9.79 -11.82
C GLN A 153 3.54 9.34 -13.27
N ASP A 154 3.48 10.26 -14.22
CA ASP A 154 3.42 9.95 -15.66
C ASP A 154 4.64 9.13 -16.10
N PHE A 155 5.81 9.47 -15.58
CA PHE A 155 7.02 8.71 -15.84
C PHE A 155 6.93 7.28 -15.27
N GLN A 156 6.52 7.12 -14.01
CA GLN A 156 6.35 5.81 -13.38
C GLN A 156 5.32 4.93 -14.12
N VAL A 157 4.24 5.54 -14.62
CA VAL A 157 3.25 4.85 -15.47
C VAL A 157 3.85 4.36 -16.76
N THR A 158 4.66 5.21 -17.40
CA THR A 158 5.37 4.88 -18.62
C THR A 158 6.29 3.67 -18.41
N LEU A 159 7.10 3.68 -17.34
CA LEU A 159 7.97 2.56 -16.97
C LEU A 159 7.16 1.27 -16.74
N LEU A 160 6.12 1.33 -15.91
CA LEU A 160 5.29 0.17 -15.59
C LEU A 160 4.64 -0.43 -16.83
N ASN A 161 4.01 0.39 -17.67
CA ASN A 161 3.33 -0.07 -18.87
C ASN A 161 4.31 -0.68 -19.88
N ARG A 162 5.49 -0.08 -20.06
CA ARG A 162 6.52 -0.60 -20.97
C ARG A 162 7.04 -1.95 -20.50
N LEU A 163 7.41 -2.08 -19.23
CA LEU A 163 7.87 -3.34 -18.64
C LEU A 163 6.80 -4.44 -18.72
N GLN A 164 5.53 -4.11 -18.43
CA GLN A 164 4.43 -5.07 -18.54
C GLN A 164 4.21 -5.57 -19.96
N ARG A 165 4.26 -4.68 -20.96
CA ARG A 165 4.07 -5.03 -22.38
C ARG A 165 5.23 -5.86 -22.93
N SER A 166 6.45 -5.59 -22.49
CA SER A 166 7.64 -6.33 -22.92
C SER A 166 7.91 -7.60 -22.09
N GLY A 167 7.13 -7.86 -21.05
CA GLY A 167 7.30 -9.02 -20.16
C GLY A 167 8.56 -8.93 -19.28
N GLN A 168 9.09 -7.72 -19.08
CA GLN A 168 10.30 -7.48 -18.31
C GLN A 168 9.98 -7.09 -16.86
N THR A 169 10.96 -7.25 -15.98
CA THR A 169 10.85 -6.90 -14.55
C THR A 169 11.97 -5.96 -14.13
N ALA A 170 11.70 -5.08 -13.18
CA ALA A 170 12.69 -4.21 -12.55
C ALA A 170 12.97 -4.64 -11.09
N PHE A 171 14.14 -4.27 -10.58
CA PHE A 171 14.45 -4.32 -9.15
C PHE A 171 14.01 -3.00 -8.50
N TYR A 172 13.02 -3.07 -7.62
CA TYR A 172 12.50 -1.91 -6.90
C TYR A 172 13.24 -1.74 -5.58
N ILE A 173 13.64 -0.50 -5.28
CA ILE A 173 14.28 -0.14 -4.01
C ILE A 173 13.73 1.19 -3.53
N ALA A 174 13.34 1.28 -2.26
CA ALA A 174 12.92 2.53 -1.65
C ALA A 174 14.14 3.26 -1.04
N TYR A 175 14.03 4.57 -0.89
CA TYR A 175 15.05 5.39 -0.25
C TYR A 175 15.38 4.92 1.18
N GLU A 176 14.36 4.45 1.91
CA GLU A 176 14.48 3.95 3.27
C GLU A 176 15.31 2.65 3.32
N ASP A 177 15.19 1.81 2.30
CA ASP A 177 15.89 0.54 2.17
C ASP A 177 17.36 0.70 1.79
N LEU A 178 17.77 1.88 1.29
CA LEU A 178 19.17 2.14 0.94
C LEU A 178 20.13 1.94 2.12
N ARG A 179 19.64 2.06 3.36
CA ARG A 179 20.45 1.87 4.58
C ARG A 179 20.61 0.43 5.00
N ASP A 180 19.99 -0.51 4.30
CA ASP A 180 20.13 -1.94 4.56
C ASP A 180 21.18 -2.54 3.62
N VAL A 181 22.31 -2.95 4.19
CA VAL A 181 23.40 -3.58 3.43
C VAL A 181 22.96 -4.88 2.76
N GLU A 182 22.00 -5.61 3.34
CA GLU A 182 21.48 -6.85 2.78
C GLU A 182 20.61 -6.57 1.55
N VAL A 183 19.88 -5.45 1.52
CA VAL A 183 19.11 -5.03 0.34
C VAL A 183 20.06 -4.67 -0.81
N ILE A 184 21.13 -3.93 -0.54
CA ILE A 184 22.14 -3.59 -1.55
C ILE A 184 22.86 -4.84 -2.06
N ASN A 185 23.17 -5.79 -1.18
CA ASN A 185 23.74 -7.09 -1.55
C ASN A 185 22.75 -7.95 -2.34
N GLY A 186 21.44 -7.85 -2.08
CA GLY A 186 20.39 -8.46 -2.88
C GLY A 186 20.30 -7.87 -4.29
N LEU A 187 20.45 -6.55 -4.42
CA LEU A 187 20.57 -5.89 -5.72
C LEU A 187 21.83 -6.36 -6.47
N ALA A 188 22.98 -6.44 -5.80
CA ALA A 188 24.22 -6.95 -6.37
C ALA A 188 24.05 -8.40 -6.89
N GLN A 189 23.36 -9.25 -6.11
CA GLN A 189 23.04 -10.61 -6.52
C GLN A 189 22.12 -10.64 -7.74
N TRP A 190 21.08 -9.80 -7.76
CA TRP A 190 20.15 -9.70 -8.89
C TRP A 190 20.85 -9.21 -10.17
N LEU A 191 21.80 -8.28 -10.04
CA LEU A 191 22.65 -7.82 -11.15
C LEU A 191 23.62 -8.91 -11.64
N GLY A 192 23.87 -9.96 -10.85
CA GLY A 192 24.86 -10.98 -11.16
C GLY A 192 26.29 -10.59 -10.78
N ALA A 193 26.47 -9.50 -10.04
CA ALA A 193 27.79 -9.05 -9.61
C ALA A 193 28.46 -10.07 -8.68
N PRO A 194 29.79 -10.29 -8.79
CA PRO A 194 30.52 -11.21 -7.92
C PRO A 194 30.78 -10.64 -6.51
N GLY A 195 30.94 -9.31 -6.38
CA GLY A 195 31.26 -8.64 -5.13
C GLY A 195 30.06 -8.43 -4.19
N ARG A 196 30.32 -8.26 -2.89
CA ARG A 196 29.33 -7.90 -1.86
C ARG A 196 29.92 -6.90 -0.89
N LEU A 197 29.08 -6.01 -0.37
CA LEU A 197 29.45 -5.03 0.64
C LEU A 197 29.40 -5.66 2.04
N LYS A 198 30.42 -5.38 2.86
CA LYS A 198 30.42 -5.68 4.29
C LYS A 198 29.74 -4.60 5.12
N ALA A 199 29.77 -3.37 4.62
CA ALA A 199 29.16 -2.19 5.21
C ALA A 199 28.85 -1.19 4.09
N LEU A 200 27.90 -0.30 4.36
CA LEU A 200 27.55 0.78 3.44
C LEU A 200 28.55 1.94 3.55
N ASP A 201 28.58 2.78 2.50
CA ASP A 201 29.32 4.04 2.52
C ASP A 201 28.87 4.93 3.69
N ASP A 202 29.82 5.31 4.55
CA ASP A 202 29.59 6.14 5.74
C ASP A 202 29.80 7.65 5.48
N LYS A 203 30.27 8.02 4.29
CA LYS A 203 30.63 9.40 3.93
C LYS A 203 29.42 10.25 3.61
N LEU A 204 28.37 9.68 3.03
CA LEU A 204 27.18 10.42 2.65
C LEU A 204 26.19 10.46 3.81
N LYS A 205 26.00 11.65 4.39
CA LYS A 205 25.12 11.84 5.55
C LYS A 205 23.79 12.46 5.14
N PRO A 206 22.69 12.11 5.82
CA PRO A 206 21.39 12.74 5.61
C PRO A 206 21.51 14.25 5.82
N GLN A 207 21.14 15.03 4.81
CA GLN A 207 21.32 16.49 4.83
C GLN A 207 20.41 17.17 5.83
N ASN A 208 19.12 16.80 5.80
CA ASN A 208 18.07 17.41 6.60
C ASN A 208 17.31 16.32 7.37
N PRO A 209 17.86 15.82 8.50
CA PRO A 209 17.14 14.91 9.38
C PRO A 209 15.97 15.63 10.07
N GLY A 210 14.87 14.93 10.32
CA GLY A 210 13.66 15.46 10.99
C GLY A 210 12.39 15.37 10.13
N PRO A 211 11.22 15.68 10.69
CA PRO A 211 9.94 15.65 9.98
C PRO A 211 9.89 16.77 8.92
N VAL A 212 9.18 16.53 7.80
CA VAL A 212 9.04 17.51 6.70
C VAL A 212 8.43 18.82 7.18
N THR A 213 7.44 18.76 8.06
CA THR A 213 6.76 19.94 8.62
C THR A 213 7.71 20.93 9.32
N ALA A 214 8.79 20.44 9.93
CA ALA A 214 9.80 21.29 10.57
C ALA A 214 10.79 21.94 9.59
N LYS A 215 10.77 21.50 8.32
CA LYS A 215 11.69 21.94 7.26
C LYS A 215 11.07 22.94 6.31
N VAL A 216 9.80 23.30 6.52
CA VAL A 216 9.01 24.16 5.64
C VAL A 216 8.62 25.41 6.42
N GLU A 217 8.64 26.57 5.77
CA GLU A 217 8.27 27.86 6.39
C GLU A 217 6.75 28.03 6.53
N ASN A 218 5.99 27.42 5.62
CA ASN A 218 4.53 27.48 5.50
C ASN A 218 3.86 26.09 5.61
N PRO A 219 3.98 25.40 6.76
CA PRO A 219 3.49 24.04 6.93
C PRO A 219 1.97 23.91 6.75
N ASP A 220 1.18 24.91 7.13
CA ASP A 220 -0.29 24.89 6.98
C ASP A 220 -0.72 24.92 5.51
N GLN A 221 -0.04 25.73 4.68
CA GLN A 221 -0.28 25.78 3.24
C GLN A 221 0.11 24.46 2.57
N MET A 222 1.23 23.86 3.00
CA MET A 222 1.62 22.52 2.58
C MET A 222 0.56 21.48 2.97
N ILE A 223 0.06 21.49 4.21
CA ILE A 223 -0.97 20.55 4.68
C ILE A 223 -2.27 20.73 3.89
N ALA A 224 -2.70 21.97 3.64
CA ALA A 224 -3.90 22.27 2.85
C ALA A 224 -3.75 21.83 1.39
N ALA A 225 -2.60 22.11 0.76
CA ALA A 225 -2.29 21.68 -0.60
C ALA A 225 -2.20 20.16 -0.73
N LEU A 226 -1.58 19.49 0.23
CA LEU A 226 -1.58 18.03 0.33
C LEU A 226 -2.97 17.46 0.62
N GLY A 227 -3.89 18.25 1.16
CA GLY A 227 -5.29 17.88 1.31
C GLY A 227 -6.07 17.87 -0.01
N GLY A 228 -5.70 18.74 -0.96
CA GLY A 228 -6.34 18.88 -2.27
C GLY A 228 -5.61 18.18 -3.42
N LEU A 229 -4.30 17.95 -3.30
CA LEU A 229 -3.55 17.08 -4.20
C LEU A 229 -3.86 15.65 -3.83
N ASP A 230 -4.46 14.95 -4.78
CA ASP A 230 -4.89 13.56 -4.71
C ASP A 230 -3.98 12.73 -3.80
N ARG A 231 -4.37 12.64 -2.53
CA ARG A 231 -3.66 11.93 -1.46
C ARG A 231 -3.67 10.42 -1.72
N PHE A 232 -4.28 9.97 -2.81
CA PHE A 232 -4.75 8.61 -2.94
C PHE A 232 -4.41 8.05 -4.31
N ASN A 233 -3.09 7.95 -4.51
CA ASN A 233 -2.40 6.90 -5.26
C ASN A 233 -2.73 5.46 -4.75
N LEU A 234 -3.96 5.19 -4.32
CA LEU A 234 -4.53 3.91 -3.89
C LEU A 234 -4.57 2.86 -5.00
N THR A 235 -4.26 3.26 -6.23
CA THR A 235 -4.10 2.38 -7.39
C THR A 235 -2.64 2.00 -7.67
N ARG A 236 -1.64 2.70 -7.05
CA ARG A 236 -0.23 2.58 -7.46
C ARG A 236 0.81 2.53 -6.35
N THR A 237 0.49 2.83 -5.08
CA THR A 237 1.25 2.22 -3.97
C THR A 237 1.02 0.71 -4.06
N PRO A 238 2.04 -0.15 -4.00
CA PRO A 238 1.81 -1.59 -3.96
C PRO A 238 0.84 -1.88 -2.82
N ASN A 239 -0.40 -2.22 -3.15
CA ASN A 239 -1.33 -2.72 -2.17
C ASN A 239 -0.81 -4.11 -1.79
N PHE A 240 -0.09 -4.18 -0.66
CA PHE A 240 0.46 -5.43 -0.15
C PHE A 240 -0.65 -6.36 0.37
N GLU A 241 -1.89 -5.87 0.50
CA GLU A 241 -3.01 -6.76 0.73
C GLU A 241 -3.19 -7.70 -0.49
N PRO A 242 -3.27 -9.02 -0.25
CA PRO A 242 -3.54 -9.97 -1.31
C PRO A 242 -4.83 -9.63 -2.06
N ARG A 243 -4.79 -9.73 -3.39
CA ARG A 243 -6.00 -9.62 -4.22
C ARG A 243 -7.02 -10.65 -3.76
N ARG A 244 -8.27 -10.21 -3.59
CA ARG A 244 -9.37 -11.07 -3.12
C ARG A 244 -10.17 -11.59 -4.29
N GLY A 245 -10.57 -12.86 -4.23
CA GLY A 245 -11.53 -13.43 -5.17
C GLY A 245 -12.98 -13.00 -4.84
N PRO A 246 -13.95 -13.40 -5.66
CA PRO A 246 -15.34 -12.93 -5.57
C PRO A 246 -16.13 -13.44 -4.36
N ALA A 247 -15.61 -14.41 -3.61
CA ALA A 247 -16.22 -14.94 -2.39
C ALA A 247 -17.68 -15.42 -2.53
N VAL A 248 -18.15 -15.81 -3.73
CA VAL A 248 -19.54 -16.25 -3.96
C VAL A 248 -20.08 -17.29 -2.95
N PRO A 249 -19.29 -18.27 -2.46
CA PRO A 249 -19.77 -19.19 -1.43
C PRO A 249 -20.24 -18.52 -0.12
N SER A 250 -19.80 -17.29 0.19
CA SER A 250 -20.28 -16.56 1.36
C SER A 250 -21.57 -15.78 1.12
N PHE A 251 -22.00 -15.60 -0.13
CA PHE A 251 -23.23 -14.86 -0.42
C PHE A 251 -24.44 -15.60 0.13
N ILE A 252 -25.42 -14.82 0.60
CA ILE A 252 -26.66 -15.33 1.18
C ILE A 252 -27.80 -14.80 0.32
N ALA A 253 -28.50 -15.68 -0.38
CA ALA A 253 -29.63 -15.33 -1.23
C ALA A 253 -30.93 -15.90 -0.66
N CYS A 254 -32.00 -15.12 -0.77
CA CYS A 254 -33.36 -15.57 -0.50
C CYS A 254 -33.77 -16.64 -1.53
N LYS A 255 -34.65 -17.56 -1.14
CA LYS A 255 -35.24 -18.58 -2.03
C LYS A 255 -36.28 -17.98 -2.97
N SER A 256 -37.11 -17.06 -2.48
CA SER A 256 -38.27 -16.54 -3.21
C SER A 256 -38.14 -15.05 -3.53
N THR A 257 -37.69 -14.27 -2.55
CA THR A 257 -37.50 -12.83 -2.67
C THR A 257 -36.26 -12.56 -3.52
N PRO A 258 -36.29 -11.66 -4.51
CA PRO A 258 -35.16 -11.46 -5.42
C PRO A 258 -34.10 -10.55 -4.76
N LEU A 259 -33.57 -10.97 -3.62
CA LEU A 259 -32.58 -10.24 -2.82
C LEU A 259 -31.41 -11.15 -2.41
N MET A 260 -30.20 -10.62 -2.51
CA MET A 260 -28.96 -11.29 -2.14
C MET A 260 -28.06 -10.37 -1.31
N PHE A 261 -27.56 -10.89 -0.20
CA PHE A 261 -26.56 -10.24 0.63
C PHE A 261 -25.15 -10.75 0.29
N MET A 262 -24.23 -9.81 0.13
CA MET A 262 -22.82 -10.04 -0.17
C MET A 262 -21.99 -9.63 1.06
N PRO A 263 -21.69 -10.55 2.00
CA PRO A 263 -21.16 -10.18 3.31
C PRO A 263 -19.71 -9.71 3.28
N VAL A 264 -19.46 -8.52 3.82
CA VAL A 264 -18.15 -8.09 4.29
C VAL A 264 -17.94 -8.67 5.69
N ARG A 265 -17.07 -9.67 5.79
CA ARG A 265 -16.81 -10.37 7.06
C ARG A 265 -16.40 -9.41 8.17
N GLY A 266 -16.85 -9.68 9.39
CA GLY A 266 -16.68 -8.78 10.54
C GLY A 266 -17.77 -7.70 10.64
N GLY A 267 -18.73 -7.68 9.70
CA GLY A 267 -19.97 -6.92 9.81
C GLY A 267 -21.11 -7.71 10.46
N PRO A 268 -22.36 -7.21 10.39
CA PRO A 268 -23.55 -7.80 11.02
C PRO A 268 -24.09 -9.04 10.28
N ASP A 269 -23.22 -10.01 9.97
CA ASP A 269 -23.53 -11.20 9.15
C ASP A 269 -24.71 -12.01 9.70
N ARG A 270 -24.84 -12.10 11.03
CA ARG A 270 -25.89 -12.89 11.70
C ARG A 270 -27.22 -12.15 11.65
N GLU A 271 -27.21 -10.88 12.03
CA GLU A 271 -28.38 -10.00 12.09
C GLU A 271 -29.02 -9.87 10.70
N ILE A 272 -28.20 -9.70 9.66
CA ILE A 272 -28.67 -9.65 8.27
C ILE A 272 -29.20 -11.01 7.79
N ARG A 273 -28.55 -12.12 8.17
CA ARG A 273 -29.04 -13.47 7.81
C ARG A 273 -30.41 -13.73 8.44
N ASP A 274 -30.58 -13.41 9.71
CA ASP A 274 -31.84 -13.62 10.42
C ASP A 274 -32.93 -12.73 9.83
N TRP A 275 -32.59 -11.48 9.50
CA TRP A 275 -33.50 -10.56 8.81
C TRP A 275 -33.92 -11.06 7.42
N LEU A 276 -32.98 -11.58 6.60
CA LEU A 276 -33.30 -12.18 5.30
C LEU A 276 -34.21 -13.41 5.42
N ALA A 277 -34.06 -14.19 6.50
CA ALA A 277 -34.89 -15.36 6.75
C ALA A 277 -36.34 -14.93 7.03
N VAL A 278 -36.52 -13.89 7.86
CA VAL A 278 -37.84 -13.29 8.13
C VAL A 278 -38.43 -12.68 6.85
N LEU A 279 -37.64 -11.92 6.09
CA LEU A 279 -38.06 -11.34 4.81
C LEU A 279 -38.59 -12.40 3.84
N ASP A 280 -37.94 -13.55 3.79
CA ASP A 280 -38.26 -14.61 2.85
C ASP A 280 -39.25 -15.67 3.40
N GLY A 281 -39.63 -15.54 4.67
CA GLY A 281 -40.58 -16.44 5.34
C GLY A 281 -40.04 -17.86 5.57
N VAL A 282 -38.73 -18.00 5.79
CA VAL A 282 -38.05 -19.30 5.95
C VAL A 282 -37.13 -19.31 7.18
N ALA A 283 -36.63 -20.47 7.59
CA ALA A 283 -35.60 -20.53 8.62
C ALA A 283 -34.22 -20.05 8.09
N PRO A 284 -33.32 -19.51 8.92
CA PRO A 284 -31.99 -19.04 8.48
C PRO A 284 -31.11 -20.10 7.78
N ALA A 285 -31.32 -21.38 8.11
CA ALA A 285 -30.62 -22.50 7.46
C ALA A 285 -31.14 -22.82 6.05
N GLU A 286 -32.32 -22.32 5.70
CA GLU A 286 -32.94 -22.53 4.40
C GLU A 286 -32.50 -21.51 3.34
N LEU A 287 -31.95 -20.37 3.77
CA LEU A 287 -31.38 -19.39 2.84
C LEU A 287 -30.26 -20.02 2.00
N LEU A 288 -30.19 -19.63 0.73
CA LEU A 288 -29.21 -20.17 -0.20
C LEU A 288 -27.83 -19.57 0.13
N SER A 289 -26.89 -20.41 0.54
CA SER A 289 -25.50 -20.05 0.80
C SER A 289 -24.57 -21.18 0.35
N GLY A 290 -23.25 -20.97 0.35
CA GLY A 290 -22.30 -21.96 -0.16
C GLY A 290 -22.38 -22.16 -1.68
N MET A 291 -22.99 -21.21 -2.40
CA MET A 291 -23.20 -21.31 -3.84
C MET A 291 -21.88 -21.24 -4.62
N THR A 292 -21.80 -22.04 -5.67
CA THR A 292 -20.82 -21.83 -6.75
C THR A 292 -21.22 -20.63 -7.60
N GLN A 293 -20.29 -20.06 -8.37
CA GLN A 293 -20.61 -18.99 -9.33
C GLN A 293 -21.69 -19.41 -10.34
N LYS A 294 -21.75 -20.69 -10.73
CA LYS A 294 -22.78 -21.22 -11.65
C LYS A 294 -24.16 -21.19 -10.99
N GLN A 295 -24.26 -21.63 -9.74
CA GLN A 295 -25.51 -21.61 -8.98
C GLN A 295 -25.98 -20.18 -8.70
N ALA A 296 -25.08 -19.27 -8.34
CA ALA A 296 -25.42 -17.87 -8.16
C ALA A 296 -25.94 -17.21 -9.46
N ARG A 297 -25.32 -17.48 -10.62
CA ARG A 297 -25.85 -17.03 -11.93
C ARG A 297 -27.19 -17.68 -12.27
N GLN A 298 -27.42 -18.93 -11.88
CA GLN A 298 -28.71 -19.58 -12.07
C GLN A 298 -29.79 -18.94 -11.21
N TRP A 299 -29.47 -18.62 -9.95
CA TRP A 299 -30.37 -17.88 -9.07
C TRP A 299 -30.75 -16.53 -9.68
N MET A 300 -29.76 -15.77 -10.17
CA MET A 300 -30.00 -14.48 -10.83
C MET A 300 -30.96 -14.59 -12.03
N ARG A 301 -30.78 -15.61 -12.89
CA ARG A 301 -31.69 -15.85 -14.03
C ARG A 301 -33.11 -16.22 -13.59
N ASN A 302 -33.24 -16.93 -12.48
CA ASN A 302 -34.53 -17.35 -11.94
C ASN A 302 -35.23 -16.24 -11.12
N HIS A 303 -34.54 -15.12 -10.86
CA HIS A 303 -35.06 -13.97 -10.10
C HIS A 303 -34.86 -12.67 -10.88
N PRO A 304 -35.58 -12.45 -12.01
CA PRO A 304 -35.52 -11.18 -12.73
C PRO A 304 -35.82 -9.99 -11.81
N GLY A 305 -35.04 -8.90 -11.96
CA GLY A 305 -35.13 -7.74 -11.07
C GLY A 305 -34.39 -7.91 -9.74
N HIS A 306 -33.59 -8.96 -9.57
CA HIS A 306 -32.84 -9.17 -8.34
C HIS A 306 -31.96 -7.99 -7.95
N ARG A 307 -31.89 -7.73 -6.65
CA ARG A 307 -30.98 -6.77 -6.04
C ARG A 307 -29.96 -7.48 -5.17
N ARG A 308 -28.77 -6.90 -5.11
CA ARG A 308 -27.68 -7.30 -4.22
C ARG A 308 -27.34 -6.14 -3.32
N PHE A 309 -27.01 -6.43 -2.08
CA PHE A 309 -26.50 -5.40 -1.18
C PHE A 309 -25.37 -5.94 -0.30
N THR A 310 -24.61 -5.01 0.26
CA THR A 310 -23.64 -5.27 1.31
C THR A 310 -23.84 -4.24 2.43
N VAL A 311 -23.33 -4.55 3.61
CA VAL A 311 -23.30 -3.65 4.76
C VAL A 311 -21.84 -3.44 5.14
N LEU A 312 -21.45 -2.18 5.33
CA LEU A 312 -20.15 -1.76 5.83
C LEU A 312 -20.28 -1.40 7.31
N ARG A 313 -19.29 -1.79 8.10
CA ARG A 313 -19.19 -1.42 9.52
C ARG A 313 -18.08 -0.40 9.68
N HIS A 314 -18.21 0.53 10.63
CA HIS A 314 -17.12 1.44 10.97
C HIS A 314 -15.80 0.67 11.19
N PRO A 315 -14.65 1.05 10.58
CA PRO A 315 -13.46 0.19 10.58
C PRO A 315 -12.95 -0.18 11.98
N LEU A 316 -12.99 0.76 12.94
CA LEU A 316 -12.63 0.50 14.33
C LEU A 316 -13.57 -0.53 14.99
N ALA A 317 -14.90 -0.36 14.84
CA ALA A 317 -15.90 -1.27 15.38
C ALA A 317 -15.78 -2.67 14.76
N ARG A 318 -15.49 -2.74 13.46
CA ARG A 318 -15.24 -3.99 12.76
C ARG A 318 -14.00 -4.72 13.28
N ALA A 319 -12.90 -4.00 13.48
CA ALA A 319 -11.69 -4.58 14.03
C ALA A 319 -11.91 -5.08 15.46
N HIS A 320 -12.68 -4.36 16.27
CA HIS A 320 -13.02 -4.75 17.64
C HIS A 320 -13.88 -6.01 17.69
N GLU A 321 -14.92 -6.10 16.86
CA GLU A 321 -15.74 -7.31 16.72
C GLU A 321 -14.89 -8.53 16.41
N VAL A 322 -13.96 -8.40 15.45
CA VAL A 322 -13.09 -9.50 15.03
C VAL A 322 -12.09 -9.86 16.12
N PHE A 323 -11.54 -8.87 16.82
CA PHE A 323 -10.70 -9.10 17.99
C PHE A 323 -11.45 -9.91 19.04
N CYS A 324 -12.66 -9.49 19.42
CA CYS A 324 -13.47 -10.16 20.43
C CYS A 324 -13.86 -11.60 20.01
N SER A 325 -14.46 -11.73 18.83
CA SER A 325 -15.04 -12.99 18.36
C SER A 325 -14.00 -14.03 17.89
N ARG A 326 -12.89 -13.59 17.28
CA ARG A 326 -11.89 -14.51 16.69
C ARG A 326 -10.64 -14.67 17.52
N ILE A 327 -10.20 -13.65 18.23
CA ILE A 327 -8.89 -13.63 18.90
C ILE A 327 -9.03 -13.80 20.41
N LEU A 328 -9.87 -12.99 21.05
CA LEU A 328 -10.06 -13.03 22.50
C LEU A 328 -10.83 -14.29 22.91
N SER A 329 -11.90 -14.62 22.18
CA SER A 329 -12.72 -15.81 22.40
C SER A 329 -11.94 -17.12 22.23
N THR A 330 -12.31 -18.13 23.02
CA THR A 330 -11.81 -19.51 22.90
C THR A 330 -12.88 -20.50 22.42
N GLY A 331 -14.11 -20.00 22.16
CA GLY A 331 -15.27 -20.77 21.73
C GLY A 331 -15.26 -21.20 20.26
N PRO A 332 -16.35 -21.82 19.79
CA PRO A 332 -16.52 -22.18 18.38
C PRO A 332 -16.35 -20.96 17.46
N GLY A 333 -15.67 -21.15 16.32
CA GLY A 333 -15.39 -20.08 15.37
C GLY A 333 -14.17 -19.22 15.70
N SER A 334 -13.53 -19.38 16.86
CA SER A 334 -12.30 -18.62 17.17
C SER A 334 -11.06 -19.15 16.46
N TYR A 335 -10.10 -18.27 16.20
CA TYR A 335 -8.87 -18.59 15.48
C TYR A 335 -7.76 -19.04 16.44
N ARG A 336 -7.99 -20.16 17.13
CA ARG A 336 -7.09 -20.69 18.20
C ARG A 336 -5.60 -20.71 17.83
N LYS A 337 -5.24 -21.13 16.62
CA LYS A 337 -3.83 -21.18 16.15
C LYS A 337 -3.23 -19.78 15.94
N ILE A 338 -4.00 -18.87 15.35
CA ILE A 338 -3.59 -17.48 15.12
C ILE A 338 -3.46 -16.77 16.46
N ARG A 339 -4.45 -16.91 17.34
CA ARG A 339 -4.43 -16.42 18.72
C ARG A 339 -3.14 -16.81 19.46
N GLU A 340 -2.78 -18.10 19.47
CA GLU A 340 -1.56 -18.55 20.14
C GLU A 340 -0.28 -17.97 19.52
N THR A 341 -0.28 -17.77 18.20
CA THR A 341 0.84 -17.12 17.49
C THR A 341 0.94 -15.64 17.87
N LEU A 342 -0.18 -14.92 17.93
CA LEU A 342 -0.23 -13.52 18.36
C LEU A 342 0.27 -13.36 19.80
N ARG A 343 -0.16 -14.23 20.72
CA ARG A 343 0.32 -14.23 22.12
C ARG A 343 1.83 -14.47 22.22
N ARG A 344 2.35 -15.48 21.52
CA ARG A 344 3.76 -15.89 21.69
C ARG A 344 4.75 -15.02 20.92
N ARG A 345 4.45 -14.74 19.64
CA ARG A 345 5.36 -14.05 18.71
C ARG A 345 5.11 -12.54 18.64
N HIS A 346 3.85 -12.13 18.65
CA HIS A 346 3.48 -10.70 18.60
C HIS A 346 3.24 -10.09 19.99
N LYS A 347 3.45 -10.87 21.06
CA LYS A 347 3.31 -10.45 22.46
C LYS A 347 1.96 -9.84 22.80
N LEU A 348 0.90 -10.29 22.12
CA LEU A 348 -0.46 -9.83 22.35
C LEU A 348 -0.86 -10.10 23.82
N PRO A 349 -1.19 -9.06 24.62
CA PRO A 349 -1.41 -9.17 26.06
C PRO A 349 -2.83 -9.68 26.38
N ILE A 350 -3.13 -10.92 25.97
CA ILE A 350 -4.40 -11.60 26.28
C ILE A 350 -4.16 -12.85 27.16
N PRO A 351 -5.13 -13.20 28.02
CA PRO A 351 -5.02 -14.35 28.92
C PRO A 351 -4.82 -15.66 28.15
N ALA A 352 -4.30 -16.69 28.82
CA ALA A 352 -4.14 -18.01 28.19
C ALA A 352 -5.48 -18.66 27.84
N LYS A 353 -6.47 -18.47 28.70
CA LYS A 353 -7.85 -18.92 28.53
C LYS A 353 -8.74 -17.74 28.14
N ALA A 354 -10.05 -17.93 28.16
CA ALA A 354 -11.00 -16.82 28.08
C ALA A 354 -10.76 -15.81 29.21
N PRO A 355 -11.09 -14.53 29.01
CA PRO A 355 -11.10 -13.52 30.07
C PRO A 355 -11.80 -13.99 31.34
N GLY A 356 -11.13 -13.84 32.49
CA GLY A 356 -11.70 -14.09 33.82
C GLY A 356 -12.27 -12.82 34.43
N SER A 357 -12.70 -12.89 35.69
CA SER A 357 -13.20 -11.73 36.45
C SER A 357 -12.15 -10.67 36.74
N ASP A 358 -10.87 -11.02 36.58
CA ASP A 358 -9.70 -10.15 36.74
C ASP A 358 -9.33 -9.37 35.48
N TYR A 359 -9.96 -9.66 34.33
CA TYR A 359 -9.71 -8.96 33.08
C TYR A 359 -10.44 -7.62 33.06
N THR A 360 -9.70 -6.51 33.02
CA THR A 360 -10.25 -5.16 33.15
C THR A 360 -10.48 -4.47 31.80
N PRO A 361 -11.24 -3.35 31.74
CA PRO A 361 -11.34 -2.53 30.53
C PRO A 361 -9.97 -2.04 30.03
N ALA A 362 -9.04 -1.75 30.95
CA ALA A 362 -7.68 -1.34 30.60
C ALA A 362 -6.89 -2.47 29.91
N ASP A 363 -7.02 -3.71 30.40
CA ASP A 363 -6.43 -4.88 29.75
C ASP A 363 -7.03 -5.11 28.35
N HIS A 364 -8.34 -4.90 28.21
CA HIS A 364 -9.05 -4.99 26.94
C HIS A 364 -8.58 -3.97 25.92
N ARG A 365 -8.48 -2.69 26.33
CA ARG A 365 -7.95 -1.61 25.51
C ARG A 365 -6.52 -1.93 25.04
N ASN A 366 -5.63 -2.28 25.96
CA ASN A 366 -4.22 -2.56 25.64
C ASN A 366 -4.06 -3.76 24.70
N ALA A 367 -4.87 -4.80 24.91
CA ALA A 367 -4.90 -5.97 24.04
C ALA A 367 -5.43 -5.64 22.65
N PHE A 368 -6.48 -4.82 22.55
CA PHE A 368 -7.06 -4.42 21.28
C PHE A 368 -6.14 -3.48 20.49
N GLU A 369 -5.49 -2.51 21.14
CA GLU A 369 -4.46 -1.67 20.53
C GLU A 369 -3.31 -2.52 19.97
N SER A 370 -2.80 -3.48 20.76
CA SER A 370 -1.77 -4.42 20.31
C SER A 370 -2.24 -5.31 19.14
N PHE A 371 -3.55 -5.57 19.03
CA PHE A 371 -4.13 -6.26 17.88
C PHE A 371 -4.15 -5.37 16.64
N LEU A 372 -4.51 -4.09 16.76
CA LEU A 372 -4.43 -3.13 15.64
C LEU A 372 -3.00 -3.00 15.12
N ASP A 373 -2.00 -2.98 16.00
CA ASP A 373 -0.57 -2.97 15.63
C ASP A 373 -0.17 -4.20 14.82
N PHE A 374 -0.71 -5.36 15.21
CA PHE A 374 -0.53 -6.58 14.43
C PHE A 374 -1.21 -6.44 13.06
N VAL A 375 -2.44 -5.95 12.99
CA VAL A 375 -3.18 -5.80 11.73
C VAL A 375 -2.43 -4.86 10.78
N ALA A 376 -1.92 -3.73 11.26
CA ALA A 376 -1.12 -2.80 10.45
C ALA A 376 0.07 -3.52 9.79
N LYS A 377 0.86 -4.26 10.58
CA LYS A 377 2.00 -5.05 10.07
C LYS A 377 1.54 -6.15 9.13
N ASN A 378 0.38 -6.76 9.39
CA ASN A 378 -0.17 -7.83 8.58
C ASN A 378 -0.60 -7.35 7.19
N LEU A 379 -1.33 -6.23 7.13
CA LEU A 379 -1.76 -5.61 5.87
C LEU A 379 -0.56 -5.08 5.06
N ALA A 380 0.50 -4.64 5.74
CA ALA A 380 1.77 -4.25 5.12
C ALA A 380 2.65 -5.44 4.67
N GLY A 381 2.19 -6.70 4.81
CA GLY A 381 2.95 -7.89 4.40
C GLY A 381 4.15 -8.22 5.31
N GLN A 382 4.28 -7.59 6.48
CA GLN A 382 5.41 -7.73 7.41
C GLN A 382 5.26 -8.89 8.40
N THR A 383 4.27 -9.77 8.19
CA THR A 383 4.02 -10.93 9.07
C THR A 383 3.81 -12.19 8.26
N SER A 384 4.13 -13.34 8.85
CA SER A 384 3.91 -14.67 8.24
C SER A 384 2.45 -15.17 8.33
N ILE A 385 1.58 -14.44 9.04
CA ILE A 385 0.15 -14.76 9.12
C ILE A 385 -0.52 -14.25 7.84
N ARG A 386 -1.39 -15.06 7.22
CA ARG A 386 -2.15 -14.63 6.04
C ARG A 386 -3.02 -13.41 6.37
N VAL A 387 -3.28 -12.56 5.38
CA VAL A 387 -4.28 -11.50 5.51
C VAL A 387 -5.69 -12.09 5.41
N ASP A 388 -6.35 -12.26 6.56
CA ASP A 388 -7.66 -12.89 6.64
C ASP A 388 -8.78 -11.92 6.20
N PRO A 389 -9.84 -12.39 5.52
CA PRO A 389 -10.96 -11.53 5.12
C PRO A 389 -11.63 -10.76 6.26
N GLU A 390 -11.53 -11.25 7.49
CA GLU A 390 -12.19 -10.63 8.63
C GLU A 390 -11.54 -9.31 9.07
N TRP A 391 -10.24 -9.11 8.82
CA TRP A 391 -9.53 -7.86 9.16
C TRP A 391 -8.86 -7.17 7.97
N ALA A 392 -9.11 -7.64 6.74
CA ALA A 392 -8.74 -6.86 5.56
C ALA A 392 -9.55 -5.58 5.44
N THR A 393 -9.09 -4.65 4.61
CA THR A 393 -9.91 -3.50 4.24
C THR A 393 -11.20 -3.94 3.56
N GLN A 394 -12.31 -3.31 3.93
CA GLN A 394 -13.61 -3.52 3.33
C GLN A 394 -13.57 -3.16 1.84
N ALA A 395 -12.77 -2.15 1.47
CA ALA A 395 -12.50 -1.79 0.09
C ALA A 395 -11.89 -2.96 -0.73
N ALA A 396 -10.95 -3.70 -0.16
CA ALA A 396 -10.38 -4.88 -0.82
C ALA A 396 -11.42 -6.00 -0.99
N VAL A 397 -12.33 -6.15 -0.04
CA VAL A 397 -13.43 -7.13 -0.12
C VAL A 397 -14.41 -6.76 -1.24
N LEU A 398 -14.86 -5.51 -1.31
CA LEU A 398 -15.76 -5.02 -2.37
C LEU A 398 -15.10 -5.12 -3.77
N THR A 399 -13.82 -4.81 -3.87
CA THR A 399 -13.05 -5.00 -5.12
C THR A 399 -13.04 -6.47 -5.54
N GLY A 400 -12.93 -7.40 -4.58
CA GLY A 400 -13.01 -8.83 -4.83
C GLY A 400 -14.37 -9.23 -5.41
N PHE A 401 -15.46 -8.75 -4.83
CA PHE A 401 -16.83 -9.01 -5.30
C PHE A 401 -17.01 -8.66 -6.78
N ALA A 402 -16.50 -7.51 -7.21
CA ALA A 402 -16.65 -6.98 -8.57
C ALA A 402 -16.15 -7.93 -9.68
N GLN A 403 -15.31 -8.92 -9.37
CA GLN A 403 -14.91 -9.97 -10.30
C GLN A 403 -16.07 -10.92 -10.69
N PHE A 404 -17.15 -10.95 -9.90
CA PHE A 404 -18.37 -11.71 -10.19
C PHE A 404 -19.59 -10.80 -10.35
N ALA A 405 -19.83 -9.92 -9.39
CA ALA A 405 -20.93 -8.97 -9.39
C ALA A 405 -20.63 -7.81 -8.44
N VAL A 406 -21.14 -6.61 -8.76
CA VAL A 406 -21.14 -5.48 -7.83
C VAL A 406 -22.43 -5.50 -6.98
N PRO A 407 -22.38 -5.12 -5.69
CA PRO A 407 -23.59 -4.82 -4.93
C PRO A 407 -24.35 -3.68 -5.58
N ASP A 408 -25.68 -3.79 -5.64
CA ASP A 408 -26.56 -2.71 -6.13
C ASP A 408 -26.84 -1.66 -5.03
N LEU A 409 -26.60 -2.01 -3.76
CA LEU A 409 -26.56 -1.08 -2.61
C LEU A 409 -25.36 -1.40 -1.71
N VAL A 410 -24.72 -0.35 -1.21
CA VAL A 410 -23.69 -0.43 -0.18
C VAL A 410 -24.21 0.40 0.99
N LEU A 411 -24.66 -0.25 2.06
CA LEU A 411 -25.23 0.38 3.23
C LEU A 411 -24.18 0.52 4.32
N ARG A 412 -24.33 1.49 5.22
CA ARG A 412 -23.61 1.49 6.50
C ARG A 412 -24.43 0.78 7.56
N GLU A 413 -23.77 0.23 8.57
CA GLU A 413 -24.44 -0.52 9.63
C GLU A 413 -25.46 0.33 10.38
N GLU A 414 -25.13 1.59 10.67
CA GLU A 414 -26.03 2.54 11.34
C GLU A 414 -27.31 2.83 10.53
N GLU A 415 -27.29 2.60 9.21
CA GLU A 415 -28.41 2.87 8.31
C GLU A 415 -29.36 1.67 8.16
N ILE A 416 -28.97 0.46 8.59
CA ILE A 416 -29.71 -0.77 8.24
C ILE A 416 -31.10 -0.83 8.87
N ALA A 417 -31.28 -0.23 10.05
CA ALA A 417 -32.57 -0.18 10.74
C ALA A 417 -33.63 0.57 9.92
N GLU A 418 -33.21 1.60 9.17
CA GLU A 418 -34.10 2.37 8.30
C GLU A 418 -34.17 1.79 6.88
N TRP A 419 -33.02 1.45 6.29
CA TRP A 419 -32.94 1.15 4.86
C TRP A 419 -33.44 -0.26 4.50
N LEU A 420 -33.27 -1.24 5.39
CA LEU A 420 -33.67 -2.61 5.08
C LEU A 420 -35.19 -2.80 5.05
N PRO A 421 -35.99 -2.26 6.00
CA PRO A 421 -37.44 -2.24 5.85
C PRO A 421 -37.91 -1.54 4.57
N ASP A 422 -37.27 -0.44 4.15
CA ASP A 422 -37.63 0.22 2.89
C ASP A 422 -37.32 -0.65 1.67
N LEU A 423 -36.15 -1.31 1.67
CA LEU A 423 -35.77 -2.26 0.63
C LEU A 423 -36.75 -3.43 0.54
N ALA A 424 -37.22 -3.96 1.67
CA ALA A 424 -38.24 -5.00 1.72
C ALA A 424 -39.55 -4.56 1.05
N ARG A 425 -40.05 -3.36 1.38
CA ARG A 425 -41.27 -2.79 0.76
C ARG A 425 -41.14 -2.64 -0.74
N ARG A 426 -39.99 -2.16 -1.24
CA ARG A 426 -39.71 -2.06 -2.69
C ARG A 426 -39.71 -3.41 -3.41
N LEU A 427 -39.50 -4.50 -2.68
CA LEU A 427 -39.55 -5.87 -3.19
C LEU A 427 -40.93 -6.52 -2.94
N GLY A 428 -41.94 -5.75 -2.53
CA GLY A 428 -43.30 -6.23 -2.28
C GLY A 428 -43.44 -7.02 -0.98
N ARG A 429 -42.55 -6.80 0.00
CA ARG A 429 -42.58 -7.45 1.32
C ARG A 429 -42.89 -6.40 2.39
N ASP A 430 -44.15 -6.37 2.82
CA ASP A 430 -44.62 -5.50 3.89
C ASP A 430 -44.49 -6.14 5.27
N GLY A 431 -44.42 -5.31 6.31
CA GLY A 431 -44.42 -5.78 7.71
C GLY A 431 -43.15 -6.49 8.16
N VAL A 432 -42.07 -6.43 7.38
CA VAL A 432 -40.77 -6.99 7.76
C VAL A 432 -40.17 -6.11 8.88
N PRO A 433 -39.84 -6.69 10.05
CA PRO A 433 -39.27 -5.91 11.14
C PRO A 433 -37.87 -5.39 10.80
N MET A 434 -37.41 -4.41 11.58
CA MET A 434 -36.01 -3.98 11.55
C MET A 434 -35.10 -5.15 11.95
N PRO A 435 -33.85 -5.21 11.44
CA PRO A 435 -32.86 -6.14 11.96
C PRO A 435 -32.69 -5.99 13.48
N GLY A 436 -32.42 -7.10 14.17
CA GLY A 436 -32.14 -7.08 15.60
C GLY A 436 -30.80 -6.39 15.91
N PRO A 437 -30.59 -5.93 17.16
CA PRO A 437 -29.32 -5.31 17.56
C PRO A 437 -28.17 -6.32 17.52
N THR A 438 -26.97 -5.82 17.20
CA THR A 438 -25.74 -6.62 17.23
C THR A 438 -25.43 -7.05 18.66
N ALA A 439 -25.33 -8.36 18.91
CA ALA A 439 -24.97 -8.85 20.24
C ALA A 439 -23.48 -8.62 20.52
N LEU A 440 -23.17 -8.24 21.76
CA LEU A 440 -21.79 -8.02 22.22
C LEU A 440 -20.93 -9.29 22.08
N ALA A 441 -19.83 -9.21 21.32
CA ALA A 441 -18.95 -10.35 21.04
C ALA A 441 -17.88 -10.63 22.10
N GLY A 442 -17.78 -9.80 23.15
CA GLY A 442 -16.72 -9.84 24.16
C GLY A 442 -17.18 -9.37 25.55
N PRO A 443 -16.26 -9.28 26.52
CA PRO A 443 -16.59 -8.82 27.88
C PRO A 443 -16.88 -7.32 27.98
N TYR A 444 -16.40 -6.53 27.01
CA TYR A 444 -16.51 -5.08 26.96
C TYR A 444 -16.89 -4.62 25.54
N ALA A 445 -17.75 -3.61 25.47
CA ALA A 445 -18.10 -2.93 24.23
C ALA A 445 -16.94 -2.04 23.75
N LEU A 446 -17.01 -1.57 22.50
CA LEU A 446 -16.04 -0.60 22.01
C LEU A 446 -16.17 0.72 22.78
N SER A 447 -17.39 1.14 23.14
CA SER A 447 -17.67 2.33 23.95
C SER A 447 -16.96 2.33 25.31
N ASP A 448 -16.68 1.16 25.88
CA ASP A 448 -16.02 1.05 27.18
C ASP A 448 -14.52 1.38 27.12
N ILE A 449 -13.92 1.32 25.92
CA ILE A 449 -12.47 1.49 25.70
C ILE A 449 -12.12 2.54 24.63
N TYR A 450 -13.12 3.19 24.07
CA TYR A 450 -12.95 4.16 22.99
C TYR A 450 -12.23 5.41 23.48
N ASP A 451 -11.20 5.83 22.75
CA ASP A 451 -10.52 7.10 22.90
C ASP A 451 -9.97 7.59 21.55
N ASP A 452 -9.62 8.88 21.48
CA ASP A 452 -9.11 9.50 20.24
C ASP A 452 -7.82 8.84 19.73
N ALA A 453 -7.01 8.24 20.61
CA ALA A 453 -5.77 7.58 20.22
C ALA A 453 -6.06 6.24 19.52
N LEU A 454 -7.05 5.49 20.00
CA LEU A 454 -7.50 4.25 19.40
C LEU A 454 -8.19 4.50 18.05
N GLU A 455 -8.99 5.57 17.96
CA GLU A 455 -9.58 6.03 16.70
C GLU A 455 -8.50 6.41 15.69
N ALA A 456 -7.53 7.24 16.07
CA ALA A 456 -6.41 7.60 15.21
C ALA A 456 -5.62 6.37 14.74
N ARG A 457 -5.40 5.38 15.63
CA ARG A 457 -4.72 4.13 15.29
C ARG A 457 -5.49 3.33 14.25
N ALA A 458 -6.81 3.20 14.40
CA ALA A 458 -7.64 2.51 13.41
C ALA A 458 -7.71 3.26 12.08
N ALA A 459 -7.77 4.60 12.11
CA ALA A 459 -7.69 5.42 10.92
C ALA A 459 -6.36 5.23 10.17
N ASP A 460 -5.24 5.07 10.88
CA ASP A 460 -3.95 4.74 10.28
C ASP A 460 -3.95 3.33 9.65
N VAL A 461 -4.48 2.32 10.36
CA VAL A 461 -4.52 0.92 9.88
C VAL A 461 -5.45 0.76 8.67
N TYR A 462 -6.63 1.37 8.73
CA TYR A 462 -7.71 1.22 7.75
C TYR A 462 -7.95 2.49 6.94
N GLN A 463 -6.91 3.28 6.72
CA GLN A 463 -6.97 4.58 6.02
C GLN A 463 -7.80 4.53 4.73
N ARG A 464 -7.65 3.43 3.98
CA ARG A 464 -8.38 3.19 2.73
C ARG A 464 -9.90 3.10 2.94
N ASP A 465 -10.36 2.43 3.99
CA ASP A 465 -11.79 2.33 4.28
C ASP A 465 -12.36 3.66 4.77
N TYR A 466 -11.64 4.38 5.65
CA TYR A 466 -12.05 5.70 6.11
C TYR A 466 -12.24 6.67 4.95
N LEU A 467 -11.27 6.70 4.04
CA LEU A 467 -11.37 7.55 2.86
C LEU A 467 -12.49 7.11 1.91
N LEU A 468 -12.41 5.88 1.39
CA LEU A 468 -13.24 5.49 0.25
C LEU A 468 -14.72 5.44 0.60
N PHE A 469 -15.04 5.21 1.87
CA PHE A 469 -16.41 5.16 2.34
C PHE A 469 -16.82 6.40 3.13
N GLY A 470 -15.89 7.33 3.41
CA GLY A 470 -16.17 8.57 4.13
C GLY A 470 -16.53 8.36 5.60
N PHE A 471 -15.84 7.45 6.30
CA PHE A 471 -16.00 7.32 7.75
C PHE A 471 -15.31 8.49 8.46
N GLY A 472 -16.00 9.07 9.45
CA GLY A 472 -15.41 9.99 10.44
C GLY A 472 -15.09 9.23 11.73
N PRO A 473 -14.87 9.93 12.85
CA PRO A 473 -14.72 9.29 14.16
C PRO A 473 -15.91 8.37 14.48
N TRP A 474 -15.67 7.31 15.25
CA TRP A 474 -16.73 6.43 15.69
C TRP A 474 -17.66 7.14 16.69
N ASN A 475 -18.97 7.07 16.46
CA ASN A 475 -19.96 7.89 17.18
C ASN A 475 -20.75 7.14 18.28
N GLY A 476 -20.35 5.92 18.63
CA GLY A 476 -20.97 5.17 19.72
C GLY A 476 -22.34 4.60 19.36
N GLU A 477 -22.36 3.33 18.94
CA GLU A 477 -23.58 2.49 18.97
C GLU A 477 -23.37 1.28 19.88
#